data_AF-A0A9C8Q5K5-F1
#
_entry.id   AF-A0A9C8Q5K5-F1
#
_cell.length_a   1.000
_cell.length_b   1.000
_cell.length_c   1.000
_cell.angle_alpha   90.00
_cell.angle_beta   90.00
_cell.angle_gamma   90.00
#
_symmetry.space_group_name_H-M   'P 1'
#
loop_
_entity.id
_entity.type
_entity.pdbx_description
1 polymer ?
#
loop_
_entity_poly.entity_id
_entity_poly.type
_entity_poly.pdbx_seq_one_letter_code
_entity_poly.pdbx_strand_id
1 'polypeptide(L)' 'MDDLNAILTPGMLVRHPRHPDWGVGQVQSNISGKLTVNFRNQGK' A
#
# COMPACT_ATOMS: atom_id res chain seq x y z
N MET A 1 4.37 13.51 14.49
CA MET A 1 3.32 12.56 14.08
C MET A 1 4.06 11.36 13.55
N ASP A 2 4.03 10.24 14.27
CA ASP A 2 4.67 9.01 13.82
C ASP A 2 4.21 8.70 12.40
N ASP A 3 5.17 8.57 11.48
CA ASP A 3 4.89 8.17 10.11
C ASP A 3 4.29 6.76 10.17
N LEU A 4 2.96 6.66 10.14
CA LEU A 4 2.21 5.40 10.04
C LEU A 4 2.61 4.60 8.79
N ASN A 5 3.25 5.24 7.83
CA ASN A 5 3.83 4.55 6.69
C ASN A 5 5.10 3.78 7.06
N ALA A 6 5.83 4.17 8.11
CA ALA A 6 7.08 3.53 8.52
C ALA A 6 6.88 2.09 9.06
N ILE A 7 5.69 1.76 9.55
CA ILE A 7 5.36 0.39 9.99
C ILE A 7 5.05 -0.56 8.83
N LEU A 8 4.83 -0.04 7.62
CA LEU A 8 4.45 -0.86 6.47
C LEU A 8 5.69 -1.45 5.81
N THR A 9 5.76 -2.79 5.76
CA THR A 9 6.88 -3.52 5.19
C THR A 9 6.46 -4.31 3.94
N PRO A 10 7.41 -4.60 3.02
CA PRO A 10 7.14 -5.46 1.87
C PRO A 10 6.44 -6.76 2.28
N GLY A 11 5.38 -7.11 1.55
CA GLY A 11 4.55 -8.29 1.82
C GLY A 11 3.26 -8.00 2.60
N MET A 12 3.18 -6.89 3.35
CA MET A 12 1.96 -6.51 4.06
C MET A 12 0.80 -6.22 3.10
N LEU A 13 -0.42 -6.57 3.54
CA LEU A 13 -1.65 -6.29 2.82
C LEU A 13 -2.27 -4.98 3.32
N VAL A 14 -2.66 -4.11 2.40
CA VAL A 14 -3.20 -2.77 2.70
C VAL A 14 -4.40 -2.46 1.81
N ARG A 15 -5.21 -1.48 2.21
CA ARG A 15 -6.30 -0.93 1.39
C ARG A 15 -6.04 0.55 1.16
N HIS A 16 -6.33 1.04 -0.05
CA HIS A 16 -6.16 2.46 -0.33
C HIS A 16 -7.34 3.25 0.26
N PRO A 17 -7.11 4.23 1.15
CA PRO A 17 -8.20 4.92 1.86
C PRO A 17 -9.10 5.74 0.93
N ARG A 18 -8.58 6.22 -0.20
CA ARG A 18 -9.33 7.01 -1.20
C ARG A 18 -9.81 6.20 -2.41
N HIS A 19 -9.37 4.93 -2.53
CA HIS A 19 -9.71 4.06 -3.66
C HIS A 19 -10.06 2.66 -3.15
N PRO A 20 -11.18 2.52 -2.41
CA PRO A 20 -11.61 1.24 -1.85
C PRO A 20 -11.96 0.20 -2.94
N ASP A 21 -12.31 0.66 -4.14
CA ASP A 21 -12.64 -0.13 -5.34
C ASP A 21 -11.45 -0.93 -5.87
N TRP A 22 -10.22 -0.46 -5.66
CA TRP A 22 -8.99 -1.19 -6.02
C TRP A 22 -8.77 -2.46 -5.19
N GLY A 23 -9.55 -2.62 -4.11
CA GLY A 23 -9.49 -3.77 -3.23
C GLY A 23 -8.24 -3.80 -2.36
N VAL A 24 -7.78 -5.02 -2.06
CA VAL A 24 -6.59 -5.24 -1.24
C VAL A 24 -5.35 -5.19 -2.14
N GLY A 25 -4.41 -4.34 -1.76
CA GLY A 25 -3.09 -4.26 -2.36
C GLY A 25 -2.02 -4.89 -1.48
N GLN A 26 -0.87 -5.21 -2.06
CA GLN A 26 0.30 -5.70 -1.36
C GLN A 26 1.44 -4.70 -1.46
N VAL A 27 2.04 -4.36 -0.31
CA VAL A 27 3.23 -3.51 -0.24
C VAL A 27 4.39 -4.23 -0.93
N GLN A 28 4.98 -3.56 -1.93
CA GLN A 28 6.15 -4.04 -2.66
C GLN A 28 7.43 -3.40 -2.10
N SER A 29 7.38 -2.12 -1.72
CA SER A 29 8.50 -1.41 -1.12
C SER A 29 8.04 -0.26 -0.23
N ASN A 30 8.88 0.09 0.75
CA ASN A 30 8.74 1.28 1.57
C ASN A 30 10.13 1.92 1.70
N ILE A 31 10.40 2.97 0.93
CA ILE A 31 11.73 3.57 0.83
C ILE A 31 11.59 5.08 0.90
N SER A 32 12.30 5.72 1.83
CA SER A 32 12.34 7.19 1.99
C SER A 32 10.95 7.83 2.08
N GLY A 33 10.01 7.20 2.80
CA GLY A 33 8.63 7.68 2.93
C GLY A 33 7.74 7.44 1.71
N LYS A 34 8.27 6.81 0.64
CA LYS A 34 7.50 6.39 -0.52
C LYS A 34 7.09 4.93 -0.40
N LEU A 35 5.78 4.71 -0.33
CA LEU A 35 5.18 3.38 -0.29
C LEU A 35 4.77 2.95 -1.71
N THR A 36 5.28 1.82 -2.18
CA THR A 36 4.85 1.21 -3.44
C THR A 36 3.93 0.03 -3.12
N VAL A 37 2.71 0.05 -3.66
CA VAL A 37 1.70 -0.98 -3.44
C VAL A 37 1.15 -1.45 -4.78
N ASN A 38 1.06 -2.77 -4.96
CA ASN A 38 0.42 -3.38 -6.12
C ASN A 38 -1.03 -3.75 -5.77
N PHE A 39 -2.00 -3.23 -6.53
CA PHE A 39 -3.43 -3.54 -6.38
C PHE A 39 -3.89 -4.43 -7.55
N ARG A 40 -4.25 -5.68 -7.27
CA ARG A 40 -4.59 -6.68 -8.31
C ARG A 40 -5.87 -6.39 -9.09
N ASN A 41 -6.77 -5.58 -8.55
CA ASN A 41 -8.06 -5.26 -9.19
C ASN A 41 -8.01 -3.95 -9.98
N GLN A 42 -6.90 -3.23 -9.96
CA GLN A 42 -6.73 -2.02 -10.75
C GLN A 42 -6.21 -2.44 -12.13
N GLY A 43 -7.06 -2.31 -13.17
CA GLY A 43 -6.72 -2.64 -14.56
C GLY A 43 -7.28 -3.96 -15.11
N LYS A 44 -8.35 -4.52 -14.53
CA LYS A 44 -9.13 -5.61 -15.13
C LYS A 44 -10.40 -5.08 -15.79
#